data_AF-A0A937WK42-F1
#
_entry.id   AF-A0A937WK42-F1
#
_cell.length_a   1.000
_cell.length_b   1.000
_cell.length_c   1.000
_cell.angle_alpha   90.00
_cell.angle_beta   90.00
_cell.angle_gamma   90.00
#
_symmetry.space_group_name_H-M   'P 1'
#
loop_
_entity.id
_entity.type
_entity.pdbx_description
1 polymer ?
#
loop_
_entity_poly.entity_id
_entity_poly.type
_entity_poly.pdbx_seq_one_letter_code
_entity_poly.pdbx_strand_id
1 'polypeptide(L)'
;MPHDYDSAYKAFYERLFQRWQIPVETQVEVSRRARTIDVVLSCQAQHLQQLKATAFWFFRRLNALELTSPEDPLDLVGYLTIVARAYGLLAKQENDIYQLPQNATITIVGSVRPDKILEELQAELRFLPTEEPGIYKSEQQIEQRIVVATELEVIEKNYPLLILAKGEKLLEFFEEVVNKGLIEYVEILFQVGVSIDPETIAKGVRKMAETHPEYKANLERALEILFEFSPDSIERIAPFRRALEEGKRNASIQAKQESLRLLLESKFGPLSEALVSQLEAVRDVEELTRLYKRALQAQTLAEVEL
;
A
#
# COMPACT_ATOMS: atom_id res chain seq x y z
N MET A 1 16.69 -0.50 11.37
CA MET A 1 15.83 0.07 12.45
C MET A 1 14.48 -0.62 12.36
N PRO A 2 13.69 -0.82 13.43
CA PRO A 2 12.34 -1.32 13.28
C PRO A 2 11.59 -0.34 12.39
N HIS A 3 11.07 -0.82 11.27
CA HIS A 3 10.51 0.03 10.23
C HIS A 3 9.34 0.89 10.77
N ASP A 4 9.32 2.17 10.38
CA ASP A 4 8.35 3.19 10.81
C ASP A 4 6.92 2.98 10.24
N TYR A 5 6.66 1.84 9.58
CA TYR A 5 5.33 1.51 9.04
C TYR A 5 4.30 1.32 10.16
N ASP A 6 4.74 0.79 11.30
CA ASP A 6 3.89 0.55 12.47
C ASP A 6 3.35 1.88 13.03
N SER A 7 4.20 2.90 13.13
CA SER A 7 3.80 4.26 13.52
C SER A 7 2.86 4.89 12.50
N ALA A 8 3.14 4.74 11.20
CA ALA A 8 2.34 5.32 10.14
C ALA A 8 0.93 4.70 10.06
N TYR A 9 0.79 3.37 10.24
CA TYR A 9 -0.50 2.70 10.34
C TYR A 9 -1.31 3.18 11.54
N LYS A 10 -0.67 3.25 12.72
CA LYS A 10 -1.34 3.70 13.95
C LYS A 10 -1.83 5.14 13.80
N ALA A 11 -0.99 6.01 13.23
CA ALA A 11 -1.36 7.39 12.95
C ALA A 11 -2.50 7.51 11.92
N PHE A 12 -2.57 6.61 10.93
CA PHE A 12 -3.71 6.55 10.00
C PHE A 12 -5.01 6.22 10.72
N TYR A 13 -5.04 5.14 11.51
CA TYR A 13 -6.25 4.74 12.23
C TYR A 13 -6.66 5.80 13.26
N GLU A 14 -5.70 6.39 13.96
CA GLU A 14 -5.95 7.51 14.86
C GLU A 14 -6.66 8.66 14.14
N ARG A 15 -6.11 9.15 13.02
CA ARG A 15 -6.75 10.22 12.22
C ARG A 15 -8.11 9.82 11.68
N LEU A 16 -8.25 8.59 11.19
CA LEU A 16 -9.49 8.06 10.64
C LEU A 16 -10.60 8.09 11.68
N PHE A 17 -10.35 7.53 12.86
CA PHE A 17 -11.33 7.44 13.93
C PHE A 17 -11.60 8.80 14.59
N GLN A 18 -10.58 9.66 14.72
CA GLN A 18 -10.77 11.06 15.15
C GLN A 18 -11.69 11.82 14.19
N ARG A 19 -11.54 11.66 12.87
CA ARG A 19 -12.44 12.26 11.86
C ARG A 19 -13.86 11.75 11.99
N TRP A 20 -14.03 10.47 12.36
CA TRP A 20 -15.33 9.88 12.67
C TRP A 20 -15.84 10.23 14.07
N GLN A 21 -15.11 11.07 14.83
CA GLN A 21 -15.44 11.48 16.19
C GLN A 21 -15.55 10.29 17.16
N ILE A 22 -14.84 9.20 16.87
CA ILE A 22 -14.77 8.02 17.74
C ILE A 22 -13.52 8.17 18.62
N PRO A 23 -13.68 8.13 19.97
CA PRO A 23 -12.55 8.09 20.89
C PRO A 23 -11.60 6.94 20.54
N VAL A 24 -10.34 7.28 20.31
CA VAL A 24 -9.29 6.36 19.89
C VAL A 24 -8.01 6.66 20.68
N GLU A 25 -7.35 5.60 21.12
CA GLU A 25 -6.03 5.64 21.76
C GLU A 25 -5.12 4.66 21.04
N THR A 26 -3.86 5.04 20.80
CA THR A 26 -2.87 4.17 20.18
C THR A 26 -1.84 3.72 21.21
N GLN A 27 -1.26 2.54 21.02
CA GLN A 27 -0.23 1.97 21.89
C GLN A 27 -0.63 1.92 23.38
N VAL A 28 -1.84 1.46 23.68
CA VAL A 28 -2.38 1.45 25.05
C VAL A 28 -1.69 0.38 25.89
N GLU A 29 -0.94 0.80 26.91
CA GLU A 29 -0.32 -0.12 27.86
C GLU A 29 -1.37 -0.83 28.72
N VAL A 30 -1.38 -2.16 28.71
CA VAL A 30 -2.33 -2.97 29.49
C VAL A 30 -1.71 -3.67 30.69
N SER A 31 -0.39 -3.58 30.87
CA SER A 31 0.32 -4.19 32.02
C SER A 31 1.57 -3.39 32.41
N ARG A 32 2.18 -3.70 33.56
CA ARG A 32 3.44 -3.08 34.01
C ARG A 32 4.65 -3.42 33.12
N ARG A 33 4.53 -4.41 32.24
CA ARG A 33 5.50 -4.67 31.17
C ARG A 33 4.95 -4.02 29.90
N ALA A 34 5.82 -3.40 29.09
CA ALA A 34 5.52 -2.73 27.82
C ALA A 34 4.82 -3.67 26.82
N ARG A 35 3.52 -3.91 27.08
CA ARG A 35 2.60 -4.70 26.27
C ARG A 35 1.49 -3.73 25.95
N THR A 36 1.51 -3.28 24.71
CA THR A 36 0.55 -2.33 24.19
C THR A 36 -0.46 -3.04 23.30
N ILE A 37 -1.67 -2.51 23.25
CA ILE A 37 -2.61 -2.79 22.15
C ILE A 37 -2.41 -1.67 21.12
N ASP A 38 -2.32 -2.02 19.84
CA ASP A 38 -2.01 -1.06 18.79
C ASP A 38 -3.01 0.10 18.72
N VAL A 39 -4.31 -0.22 18.70
CA VAL A 39 -5.39 0.76 18.67
C VAL A 39 -6.54 0.30 19.57
N VAL A 40 -7.02 1.18 20.44
CA VAL A 40 -8.19 0.97 21.30
C VAL A 40 -9.25 2.00 20.95
N LEU A 41 -10.49 1.56 20.78
CA LEU A 41 -11.63 2.44 20.53
C LEU A 41 -12.72 2.27 21.58
N SER A 42 -13.30 3.40 21.99
CA SER A 42 -14.47 3.45 22.87
C SER A 42 -15.69 4.01 22.13
N CYS A 43 -16.66 3.15 21.81
CA CYS A 43 -17.83 3.49 21.02
C CYS A 43 -19.08 3.72 21.88
N GLN A 44 -19.80 4.81 21.59
CA GLN A 44 -21.14 5.06 22.07
C GLN A 44 -22.17 4.61 21.02
N ALA A 45 -23.46 4.60 21.37
CA ALA A 45 -24.53 4.14 20.48
C ALA A 45 -24.53 4.84 19.11
N GLN A 46 -24.25 6.14 19.07
CA GLN A 46 -24.15 6.90 17.82
C GLN A 46 -22.99 6.42 16.92
N HIS A 47 -21.83 6.08 17.53
CA HIS A 47 -20.67 5.57 16.80
C HIS A 47 -20.98 4.19 16.21
N LEU A 48 -21.64 3.32 16.98
CA LEU A 48 -22.04 1.99 16.51
C LEU A 48 -22.99 2.06 15.31
N GLN A 49 -23.91 3.04 15.30
CA GLN A 49 -24.80 3.26 14.16
C GLN A 49 -24.04 3.70 12.91
N GLN A 50 -23.04 4.58 13.06
CA GLN A 50 -22.19 5.01 11.95
C GLN A 50 -21.33 3.86 11.39
N LEU A 51 -20.78 3.01 12.26
CA LEU A 51 -19.88 1.92 11.87
C LEU A 51 -20.57 0.84 11.04
N LYS A 52 -21.90 0.72 11.07
CA LYS A 52 -22.68 -0.26 10.28
C LYS A 52 -22.43 -0.17 8.76
N ALA A 53 -22.05 1.00 8.26
CA ALA A 53 -21.77 1.21 6.84
C ALA A 53 -20.27 1.03 6.48
N THR A 54 -19.45 0.58 7.44
CA THR A 54 -17.98 0.45 7.29
C THR A 54 -17.56 -1.00 7.49
N ALA A 55 -16.30 -1.33 7.18
CA ALA A 55 -15.74 -2.64 7.50
C ALA A 55 -15.61 -2.94 9.01
N PHE A 56 -15.96 -1.99 9.88
CA PHE A 56 -15.96 -2.13 11.33
C PHE A 56 -17.37 -2.31 11.92
N TRP A 57 -18.35 -2.74 11.12
CA TRP A 57 -19.75 -2.87 11.53
C TRP A 57 -19.99 -3.79 12.75
N PHE A 58 -19.05 -4.68 13.04
CA PHE A 58 -19.08 -5.62 14.16
C PHE A 58 -18.46 -5.06 15.44
N PHE A 59 -17.95 -3.82 15.43
CA PHE A 59 -17.41 -3.18 16.62
C PHE A 59 -18.47 -3.05 17.72
N ARG A 60 -18.02 -3.20 18.96
CA ARG A 60 -18.82 -3.08 20.18
C ARG A 60 -18.40 -1.83 20.94
N ARG A 61 -18.75 -1.72 22.22
CA ARG A 61 -18.45 -0.53 23.03
C ARG A 61 -16.95 -0.36 23.25
N LEU A 62 -16.22 -1.44 23.45
CA LEU A 62 -14.75 -1.42 23.55
C LEU A 62 -14.17 -2.26 22.40
N ASN A 63 -13.18 -1.73 21.69
CA ASN A 63 -12.59 -2.47 20.57
C ASN A 63 -11.07 -2.42 20.69
N ALA A 64 -10.44 -3.58 20.76
CA ALA A 64 -9.00 -3.74 20.62
C ALA A 64 -8.70 -4.14 19.19
N LEU A 65 -7.96 -3.30 18.47
CA LEU A 65 -7.52 -3.55 17.11
C LEU A 65 -6.00 -3.76 17.14
N GLU A 66 -5.56 -4.93 16.68
CA GLU A 66 -4.16 -5.33 16.60
C GLU A 66 -3.79 -5.58 15.14
N LEU A 67 -2.63 -5.08 14.73
CA LEU A 67 -2.17 -5.16 13.35
C LEU A 67 -1.01 -6.13 13.28
N THR A 68 -1.02 -7.01 12.28
CA THR A 68 0.01 -8.03 12.09
C THR A 68 0.87 -7.70 10.89
N SER A 69 2.19 -7.87 11.06
CA SER A 69 3.15 -7.58 10.00
C SER A 69 3.12 -8.67 8.94
N PRO A 70 3.32 -8.34 7.65
CA PRO A 70 3.57 -9.33 6.62
C PRO A 70 4.80 -10.21 6.91
N GLU A 71 5.79 -9.68 7.61
CA GLU A 71 7.05 -10.36 7.95
C GLU A 71 6.95 -11.21 9.22
N ASP A 72 5.94 -10.96 10.05
CA ASP A 72 5.62 -11.73 11.25
C ASP A 72 4.12 -12.09 11.27
N PRO A 73 3.70 -13.06 10.44
CA PRO A 73 2.31 -13.48 10.35
C PRO A 73 1.78 -14.01 11.69
N LEU A 74 0.47 -13.85 11.91
CA LEU A 74 -0.17 -14.28 13.15
C LEU A 74 0.00 -15.79 13.41
N ASP A 75 0.77 -16.11 14.44
CA ASP A 75 0.90 -17.47 14.98
C ASP A 75 0.08 -17.64 16.28
N LEU A 76 0.11 -18.84 16.85
CA LEU A 76 -0.62 -19.14 18.09
C LEU A 76 -0.12 -18.31 19.28
N VAL A 77 1.18 -18.04 19.37
CA VAL A 77 1.76 -17.28 20.49
C VAL A 77 1.34 -15.81 20.40
N GLY A 78 1.40 -15.22 19.22
CA GLY A 78 0.92 -13.87 18.91
C GLY A 78 -0.57 -13.74 19.20
N TYR A 79 -1.38 -14.68 18.72
CA TYR A 79 -2.82 -14.72 19.01
C TYR A 79 -3.11 -14.76 20.52
N LEU A 80 -2.51 -15.68 21.26
CA LEU A 80 -2.72 -15.78 22.72
C LEU A 80 -2.24 -14.53 23.46
N THR A 81 -1.17 -13.91 22.96
CA THR A 81 -0.66 -12.64 23.51
C THR A 81 -1.66 -11.51 23.32
N ILE A 82 -2.26 -11.38 22.13
CA ILE A 82 -3.31 -10.40 21.82
C ILE A 82 -4.53 -10.63 22.72
N VAL A 83 -5.01 -11.87 22.84
CA VAL A 83 -6.16 -12.19 23.70
C VAL A 83 -5.87 -11.83 25.16
N ALA A 84 -4.68 -12.18 25.68
CA ALA A 84 -4.29 -11.82 27.04
C ALA A 84 -4.24 -10.30 27.26
N ARG A 85 -3.80 -9.51 26.27
CA ARG A 85 -3.79 -8.05 26.33
C ARG A 85 -5.21 -7.48 26.38
N ALA A 86 -6.13 -8.00 25.58
CA ALA A 86 -7.52 -7.57 25.57
C ALA A 86 -8.22 -7.81 26.92
N TYR A 87 -7.97 -8.95 27.57
CA TYR A 87 -8.45 -9.17 28.95
C TYR A 87 -7.82 -8.19 29.95
N GLY A 88 -6.53 -7.84 29.77
CA GLY A 88 -5.88 -6.80 30.57
C GLY A 88 -6.50 -5.42 30.36
N LEU A 89 -6.89 -5.08 29.13
CA LEU A 89 -7.61 -3.85 28.81
C LEU A 89 -8.96 -3.80 29.52
N LEU A 90 -9.74 -4.88 29.47
CA LEU A 90 -11.03 -4.99 30.18
C LEU A 90 -10.87 -4.77 31.68
N ALA A 91 -9.89 -5.42 32.30
CA ALA A 91 -9.63 -5.32 33.74
C ALA A 91 -9.22 -3.91 34.19
N LYS A 92 -8.75 -3.05 33.27
CA LYS A 92 -8.40 -1.65 33.55
C LYS A 92 -9.56 -0.66 33.41
N GLN A 93 -10.69 -1.07 32.81
CA GLN A 93 -11.79 -0.15 32.59
C GLN A 93 -12.45 0.25 33.92
N GLU A 94 -12.58 1.55 34.18
CA GLU A 94 -13.25 2.04 35.40
C GLU A 94 -14.79 1.93 35.32
N ASN A 95 -15.32 1.86 34.11
CA ASN A 95 -16.75 1.76 33.87
C ASN A 95 -17.15 0.29 33.65
N ASP A 96 -17.93 -0.24 34.59
CA ASP A 96 -18.39 -1.63 34.62
C ASP A 96 -19.02 -2.11 33.31
N ILE A 97 -19.67 -1.22 32.56
CA ILE A 97 -20.28 -1.58 31.28
C ILE A 97 -19.22 -2.01 30.27
N TYR A 98 -18.04 -1.37 30.26
CA TYR A 98 -16.95 -1.75 29.34
C TYR A 98 -16.16 -2.95 29.82
N GLN A 99 -16.18 -3.29 31.12
CA GLN A 99 -15.49 -4.48 31.65
C GLN A 99 -16.13 -5.80 31.20
N LEU A 100 -17.39 -5.76 30.77
CA LEU A 100 -18.13 -6.94 30.34
C LEU A 100 -17.62 -7.46 28.98
N PRO A 101 -17.16 -8.72 28.87
CA PRO A 101 -16.63 -9.30 27.63
C PRO A 101 -17.56 -9.15 26.41
N GLN A 102 -18.88 -9.26 26.62
CA GLN A 102 -19.88 -9.08 25.57
C GLN A 102 -20.00 -7.64 25.06
N ASN A 103 -19.35 -6.66 25.69
CA ASN A 103 -19.30 -5.29 25.21
C ASN A 103 -17.99 -4.99 24.49
N ALA A 104 -17.13 -5.99 24.30
CA ALA A 104 -15.84 -5.85 23.67
C ALA A 104 -15.64 -6.73 22.44
N THR A 105 -14.85 -6.24 21.50
CA THR A 105 -14.39 -7.00 20.33
C THR A 105 -12.86 -6.92 20.23
N ILE A 106 -12.23 -8.04 19.90
CA ILE A 106 -10.82 -8.12 19.48
C ILE A 106 -10.82 -8.24 17.96
N THR A 107 -10.11 -7.36 17.27
CA THR A 107 -9.95 -7.40 15.81
C THR A 107 -8.47 -7.50 15.49
N ILE A 108 -8.09 -8.56 14.78
CA ILE A 108 -6.73 -8.79 14.33
C ILE A 108 -6.71 -8.65 12.82
N VAL A 109 -5.93 -7.71 12.28
CA VAL A 109 -5.87 -7.45 10.84
C VAL A 109 -4.49 -7.82 10.31
N GLY A 110 -4.44 -8.53 9.18
CA GLY A 110 -3.20 -8.96 8.55
C GLY A 110 -3.31 -9.13 7.05
N SER A 111 -2.16 -9.09 6.38
CA SER A 111 -2.06 -9.32 4.93
C SER A 111 -1.97 -10.81 4.56
N VAL A 112 -1.61 -11.65 5.54
CA VAL A 112 -1.39 -13.09 5.41
C VAL A 112 -2.48 -13.85 6.17
N ARG A 113 -3.09 -14.82 5.50
CA ARG A 113 -4.07 -15.72 6.09
C ARG A 113 -3.38 -16.65 7.12
N PRO A 114 -3.82 -16.69 8.39
CA PRO A 114 -3.21 -17.54 9.40
C PRO A 114 -3.84 -18.95 9.39
N ASP A 115 -3.46 -19.77 8.41
CA ASP A 115 -4.07 -21.10 8.17
C ASP A 115 -4.06 -22.01 9.41
N LYS A 116 -2.99 -21.98 10.19
CA LYS A 116 -2.92 -22.74 11.44
C LYS A 116 -4.02 -22.36 12.43
N ILE A 117 -4.37 -21.09 12.53
CA ILE A 117 -5.43 -20.61 13.44
C ILE A 117 -6.81 -20.88 12.85
N LEU A 118 -6.99 -20.65 11.55
CA LEU A 118 -8.30 -20.74 10.89
C LEU A 118 -8.71 -22.17 10.53
N GLU A 119 -7.75 -23.07 10.31
CA GLU A 119 -7.98 -24.42 9.78
C GLU A 119 -7.50 -25.50 10.74
N GLU A 120 -6.21 -25.50 11.13
CA GLU A 120 -5.65 -26.56 11.99
C GLU A 120 -6.23 -26.52 13.42
N LEU A 121 -6.44 -25.31 13.97
CA LEU A 121 -6.92 -25.08 15.33
C LEU A 121 -8.40 -24.65 15.37
N GLN A 122 -9.15 -24.92 14.30
CA GLN A 122 -10.54 -24.50 14.19
C GLN A 122 -11.41 -25.08 15.32
N ALA A 123 -11.15 -26.32 15.76
CA ALA A 123 -11.94 -26.98 16.80
C ALA A 123 -11.79 -26.27 18.16
N GLU A 124 -10.60 -25.78 18.47
CA GLU A 124 -10.23 -25.12 19.71
C GLU A 124 -10.62 -23.64 19.70
N LEU A 125 -10.29 -22.95 18.61
CA LEU A 125 -10.44 -21.49 18.50
C LEU A 125 -11.77 -21.07 17.89
N ARG A 126 -12.47 -21.96 17.18
CA ARG A 126 -13.83 -21.77 16.64
C ARG A 126 -13.99 -20.57 15.71
N PHE A 127 -12.96 -20.25 14.94
CA PHE A 127 -13.09 -19.27 13.87
C PHE A 127 -13.89 -19.84 12.71
N LEU A 128 -14.91 -19.11 12.29
CA LEU A 128 -15.77 -19.42 11.15
C LEU A 128 -15.76 -18.24 10.17
N PRO A 129 -15.76 -18.48 8.86
CA PRO A 129 -15.93 -17.40 7.88
C PRO A 129 -17.28 -16.72 8.05
N THR A 130 -17.33 -15.42 7.76
CA THR A 130 -18.59 -14.67 7.68
C THR A 130 -19.11 -14.62 6.23
N GLU A 131 -20.24 -13.95 6.01
CA GLU A 131 -20.73 -13.64 4.66
C GLU A 131 -19.79 -12.71 3.90
N GLU A 132 -18.93 -11.95 4.62
CA GLU A 132 -17.93 -11.09 4.01
C GLU A 132 -16.60 -11.84 3.84
N PRO A 133 -16.09 -11.94 2.59
CA PRO A 133 -14.77 -12.53 2.33
C PRO A 133 -13.68 -11.88 3.17
N GLY A 134 -12.74 -12.70 3.64
CA GLY A 134 -11.62 -12.22 4.46
C GLY A 134 -11.94 -11.92 5.92
N ILE A 135 -13.20 -12.02 6.36
CA ILE A 135 -13.59 -11.78 7.75
C ILE A 135 -14.01 -13.09 8.40
N TYR A 136 -13.31 -13.45 9.47
CA TYR A 136 -13.53 -14.64 10.29
C TYR A 136 -13.98 -14.24 11.68
N LYS A 137 -14.92 -14.99 12.26
CA LYS A 137 -15.51 -14.74 13.58
C LYS A 137 -15.25 -15.90 14.52
N SER A 138 -14.88 -15.61 15.76
CA SER A 138 -15.02 -16.54 16.88
C SER A 138 -15.87 -15.94 17.99
N GLU A 139 -16.91 -16.65 18.41
CA GLU A 139 -17.75 -16.31 19.55
C GLU A 139 -17.21 -16.99 20.82
N GLN A 140 -16.09 -16.49 21.32
CA GLN A 140 -15.62 -16.79 22.68
C GLN A 140 -16.27 -15.81 23.68
N GLN A 141 -15.76 -15.75 24.91
CA GLN A 141 -16.27 -14.80 25.91
C GLN A 141 -16.20 -13.34 25.42
N ILE A 142 -15.07 -12.97 24.80
CA ILE A 142 -14.93 -11.73 24.02
C ILE A 142 -15.11 -12.13 22.56
N GLU A 143 -15.87 -11.34 21.80
CA GLU A 143 -15.99 -11.58 20.36
C GLU A 143 -14.64 -11.31 19.69
N GLN A 144 -14.21 -12.21 18.80
CA GLN A 144 -12.93 -12.09 18.11
C GLN A 144 -13.13 -12.13 16.61
N ARG A 145 -12.36 -11.29 15.92
CA ARG A 145 -12.37 -11.14 14.47
C ARG A 145 -10.96 -11.24 13.95
N ILE A 146 -10.77 -12.06 12.93
CA ILE A 146 -9.57 -12.04 12.09
C ILE A 146 -9.98 -11.48 10.74
N VAL A 147 -9.28 -10.46 10.29
CA VAL A 147 -9.46 -9.83 8.99
C VAL A 147 -8.21 -10.07 8.16
N VAL A 148 -8.36 -10.79 7.05
CA VAL A 148 -7.32 -11.00 6.07
C VAL A 148 -7.51 -9.97 4.96
N ALA A 149 -6.74 -8.88 4.99
CA ALA A 149 -6.90 -7.73 4.10
C ALA A 149 -6.83 -8.12 2.61
N THR A 150 -5.99 -9.10 2.27
CA THR A 150 -5.81 -9.61 0.89
C THR A 150 -7.03 -10.39 0.36
N GLU A 151 -7.92 -10.86 1.25
CA GLU A 151 -9.15 -11.57 0.88
C GLU A 151 -10.36 -10.64 0.77
N LEU A 152 -10.23 -9.37 1.17
CA LEU A 152 -11.33 -8.40 1.14
C LEU A 152 -11.69 -8.01 -0.31
N GLU A 153 -12.96 -7.69 -0.51
CA GLU A 153 -13.43 -7.06 -1.75
C GLU A 153 -12.98 -5.59 -1.82
N VAL A 154 -12.59 -5.10 -3.01
CA VAL A 154 -12.17 -3.72 -3.25
C VAL A 154 -13.39 -2.80 -3.42
N ILE A 155 -14.01 -2.49 -2.29
CA ILE A 155 -15.16 -1.58 -2.18
C ILE A 155 -14.93 -0.58 -1.05
N GLU A 156 -15.57 0.59 -1.17
CA GLU A 156 -15.30 1.75 -0.30
C GLU A 156 -15.37 1.44 1.19
N LYS A 157 -16.34 0.61 1.62
CA LYS A 157 -16.47 0.21 3.01
C LYS A 157 -15.21 -0.47 3.58
N ASN A 158 -14.41 -1.13 2.73
CA ASN A 158 -13.22 -1.92 3.06
C ASN A 158 -11.91 -1.14 2.90
N TYR A 159 -11.91 0.05 2.30
CA TYR A 159 -10.69 0.82 2.04
C TYR A 159 -9.81 1.02 3.29
N PRO A 160 -10.35 1.29 4.50
CA PRO A 160 -9.53 1.39 5.71
C PRO A 160 -8.75 0.12 6.09
N LEU A 161 -9.13 -1.05 5.59
CA LEU A 161 -8.46 -2.33 5.87
C LEU A 161 -7.58 -2.77 4.69
N LEU A 162 -7.93 -2.39 3.46
CA LEU A 162 -7.18 -2.73 2.24
C LEU A 162 -5.81 -2.06 2.16
N ILE A 163 -5.54 -1.03 2.96
CA ILE A 163 -4.18 -0.46 3.13
C ILE A 163 -3.16 -1.49 3.63
N LEU A 164 -3.63 -2.61 4.21
CA LEU A 164 -2.81 -3.73 4.69
C LEU A 164 -2.77 -4.90 3.68
N ALA A 165 -3.43 -4.79 2.53
CA ALA A 165 -3.41 -5.87 1.53
C ALA A 165 -2.03 -6.04 0.90
N LYS A 166 -1.81 -7.16 0.21
CA LYS A 166 -0.60 -7.41 -0.60
C LYS A 166 -0.94 -8.01 -1.96
N GLY A 167 0.04 -8.05 -2.85
CA GLY A 167 -0.06 -8.67 -4.18
C GLY A 167 -1.16 -8.08 -5.04
N GLU A 168 -1.83 -8.92 -5.83
CA GLU A 168 -2.89 -8.51 -6.76
C GLU A 168 -3.99 -7.67 -6.08
N LYS A 169 -4.34 -7.96 -4.82
CA LYS A 169 -5.38 -7.20 -4.10
C LYS A 169 -4.94 -5.77 -3.77
N LEU A 170 -3.69 -5.59 -3.37
CA LEU A 170 -3.13 -4.26 -3.13
C LEU A 170 -3.03 -3.46 -4.43
N LEU A 171 -2.68 -4.12 -5.54
CA LEU A 171 -2.65 -3.49 -6.86
C LEU A 171 -4.04 -3.00 -7.27
N GLU A 172 -5.05 -3.87 -7.17
CA GLU A 172 -6.44 -3.55 -7.47
C GLU A 172 -6.93 -2.35 -6.63
N PHE A 173 -6.64 -2.36 -5.32
CA PHE A 173 -6.97 -1.24 -4.44
C PHE A 173 -6.23 0.05 -4.81
N PHE A 174 -4.94 -0.01 -5.10
CA PHE A 174 -4.14 1.15 -5.50
C PHE A 174 -4.71 1.81 -6.77
N GLU A 175 -5.02 1.00 -7.79
CA GLU A 175 -5.63 1.50 -9.03
C GLU A 175 -6.97 2.18 -8.76
N GLU A 176 -7.81 1.55 -7.94
CA GLU A 176 -9.12 2.08 -7.59
C GLU A 176 -9.05 3.45 -6.90
N VAL A 177 -8.15 3.61 -5.91
CA VAL A 177 -8.04 4.89 -5.18
C VAL A 177 -7.41 6.00 -6.02
N VAL A 178 -6.48 5.67 -6.93
CA VAL A 178 -5.92 6.64 -7.87
C VAL A 178 -6.98 7.08 -8.88
N ASN A 179 -7.72 6.13 -9.46
CA ASN A 179 -8.79 6.42 -10.43
C ASN A 179 -9.89 7.31 -9.82
N LYS A 180 -10.22 7.10 -8.55
CA LYS A 180 -11.19 7.93 -7.81
C LYS A 180 -10.62 9.23 -7.26
N GLY A 181 -9.33 9.50 -7.43
CA GLY A 181 -8.67 10.69 -6.91
C GLY A 181 -8.66 10.77 -5.38
N LEU A 182 -8.64 9.62 -4.69
CA LEU A 182 -8.66 9.52 -3.23
C LEU A 182 -7.25 9.71 -2.65
N ILE A 183 -6.77 10.96 -2.70
CA ILE A 183 -5.37 11.32 -2.38
C ILE A 183 -4.92 10.83 -0.99
N GLU A 184 -5.78 10.91 0.03
CA GLU A 184 -5.46 10.44 1.39
C GLU A 184 -5.08 8.95 1.41
N TYR A 185 -5.76 8.11 0.62
CA TYR A 185 -5.45 6.69 0.53
C TYR A 185 -4.18 6.43 -0.30
N VAL A 186 -3.94 7.24 -1.32
CA VAL A 186 -2.69 7.16 -2.10
C VAL A 186 -1.48 7.50 -1.22
N GLU A 187 -1.58 8.56 -0.42
CA GLU A 187 -0.52 8.98 0.50
C GLU A 187 -0.20 7.91 1.55
N ILE A 188 -1.22 7.30 2.17
CA ILE A 188 -0.98 6.24 3.16
C ILE A 188 -0.44 4.96 2.50
N LEU A 189 -0.89 4.61 1.29
CA LEU A 189 -0.32 3.48 0.54
C LEU A 189 1.16 3.69 0.24
N PHE A 190 1.58 4.92 0.03
CA PHE A 190 2.98 5.25 -0.14
C PHE A 190 3.77 5.19 1.17
N GLN A 191 3.24 5.73 2.26
CA GLN A 191 3.90 5.64 3.57
C GLN A 191 4.03 4.19 4.05
N VAL A 192 3.05 3.35 3.71
CA VAL A 192 2.86 2.10 4.41
C VAL A 192 2.84 0.88 3.51
N GLY A 193 2.12 0.93 2.39
CA GLY A 193 2.11 -0.12 1.37
C GLY A 193 3.51 -0.39 0.81
N VAL A 194 4.40 0.61 0.72
CA VAL A 194 5.80 0.42 0.31
C VAL A 194 6.58 -0.46 1.30
N SER A 195 6.23 -0.41 2.58
CA SER A 195 6.86 -1.28 3.59
C SER A 195 6.29 -2.70 3.56
N ILE A 196 5.02 -2.86 3.18
CA ILE A 196 4.35 -4.16 3.10
C ILE A 196 4.71 -4.92 1.82
N ASP A 197 4.58 -4.26 0.68
CA ASP A 197 4.75 -4.86 -0.64
C ASP A 197 5.23 -3.78 -1.65
N PRO A 198 6.53 -3.43 -1.58
CA PRO A 198 7.10 -2.37 -2.41
C PRO A 198 7.02 -2.68 -3.91
N GLU A 199 7.09 -3.96 -4.28
CA GLU A 199 7.04 -4.39 -5.67
C GLU A 199 5.67 -4.11 -6.29
N THR A 200 4.61 -4.42 -5.55
CA THR A 200 3.24 -4.14 -5.97
C THR A 200 2.96 -2.65 -6.07
N ILE A 201 3.40 -1.84 -5.11
CA ILE A 201 3.24 -0.37 -5.19
C ILE A 201 3.99 0.18 -6.41
N ALA A 202 5.22 -0.26 -6.66
CA ALA A 202 5.98 0.16 -7.84
C ALA A 202 5.32 -0.27 -9.16
N LYS A 203 4.73 -1.47 -9.21
CA LYS A 203 3.93 -1.93 -10.36
C LYS A 203 2.71 -1.03 -10.57
N GLY A 204 1.97 -0.72 -9.50
CA GLY A 204 0.80 0.16 -9.54
C GLY A 204 1.14 1.55 -10.05
N VAL A 205 2.19 2.18 -9.53
CA VAL A 205 2.62 3.50 -9.99
C VAL A 205 2.99 3.51 -11.47
N ARG A 206 3.75 2.51 -11.96
CA ARG A 206 4.10 2.44 -13.39
C ARG A 206 2.84 2.35 -14.25
N LYS A 207 1.93 1.44 -13.91
CA LYS A 207 0.67 1.27 -14.62
C LYS A 207 -0.14 2.57 -14.64
N MET A 208 -0.26 3.24 -13.50
CA MET A 208 -1.00 4.51 -13.42
C MET A 208 -0.30 5.67 -14.13
N ALA A 209 1.03 5.71 -14.15
CA ALA A 209 1.80 6.70 -14.89
C ALA A 209 1.69 6.51 -16.42
N GLU A 210 1.49 5.26 -16.87
CA GLU A 210 1.23 4.92 -18.28
C GLU A 210 -0.20 5.28 -18.69
N THR A 211 -1.20 5.00 -17.84
CA THR A 211 -2.62 5.25 -18.16
C THR A 211 -3.08 6.68 -17.83
N HIS A 212 -2.39 7.40 -16.94
CA HIS A 212 -2.68 8.77 -16.55
C HIS A 212 -1.43 9.67 -16.62
N PRO A 213 -1.04 10.12 -17.82
CA PRO A 213 0.11 10.98 -18.03
C PRO A 213 0.10 12.26 -17.19
N GLU A 214 -1.10 12.76 -16.84
CA GLU A 214 -1.31 13.93 -15.99
C GLU A 214 -0.79 13.75 -14.56
N TYR A 215 -0.74 12.51 -14.05
CA TYR A 215 -0.25 12.19 -12.71
C TYR A 215 1.18 11.63 -12.72
N LYS A 216 1.73 11.31 -13.90
CA LYS A 216 3.04 10.67 -14.06
C LYS A 216 4.14 11.34 -13.25
N ALA A 217 4.32 12.65 -13.39
CA ALA A 217 5.39 13.37 -12.69
C ALA A 217 5.22 13.32 -11.16
N ASN A 218 3.98 13.37 -10.66
CA ASN A 218 3.70 13.34 -9.23
C ASN A 218 3.88 11.93 -8.65
N LEU A 219 3.42 10.89 -9.36
CA LEU A 219 3.56 9.50 -8.95
C LEU A 219 5.02 9.03 -9.00
N GLU A 220 5.76 9.40 -10.04
CA GLU A 220 7.20 9.12 -10.13
C GLU A 220 7.98 9.83 -9.02
N ARG A 221 7.65 11.09 -8.73
CA ARG A 221 8.27 11.84 -7.63
C ARG A 221 7.94 11.24 -6.26
N ALA A 222 6.71 10.78 -6.07
CA ALA A 222 6.31 10.10 -4.83
C ALA A 222 7.14 8.83 -4.62
N LEU A 223 7.34 8.02 -5.66
CA LEU A 223 8.25 6.88 -5.61
C LEU A 223 9.69 7.28 -5.29
N GLU A 224 10.23 8.30 -5.96
CA GLU A 224 11.62 8.74 -5.74
C GLU A 224 11.86 9.17 -4.29
N ILE A 225 10.95 9.97 -3.72
CA ILE A 225 10.99 10.38 -2.32
C ILE A 225 10.97 9.15 -1.41
N LEU A 226 10.05 8.22 -1.62
CA LEU A 226 9.94 7.01 -0.79
C LEU A 226 11.19 6.12 -0.88
N PHE A 227 11.84 6.08 -2.03
CA PHE A 227 13.07 5.33 -2.25
C PHE A 227 14.31 5.98 -1.63
N GLU A 228 14.30 7.30 -1.41
CA GLU A 228 15.38 7.99 -0.69
C GLU A 228 15.31 7.79 0.83
N PHE A 229 14.12 7.56 1.39
CA PHE A 229 13.91 7.50 2.85
C PHE A 229 14.09 6.12 3.49
N SER A 230 14.33 5.05 2.73
CA SER A 230 14.50 3.70 3.30
C SER A 230 15.76 2.97 2.78
N PRO A 231 16.86 2.97 3.55
CA PRO A 231 18.10 2.25 3.23
C PRO A 231 17.92 0.75 3.00
N ASP A 232 17.03 0.11 3.78
CA ASP A 232 16.73 -1.32 3.64
C ASP A 232 15.81 -1.59 2.44
N SER A 233 14.97 -0.62 2.06
CA SER A 233 14.22 -0.71 0.80
C SER A 233 15.16 -0.57 -0.41
N ILE A 234 16.24 0.23 -0.33
CA ILE A 234 17.18 0.45 -1.44
C ILE A 234 17.77 -0.88 -1.95
N GLU A 235 18.09 -1.86 -1.10
CA GLU A 235 18.56 -3.18 -1.55
C GLU A 235 17.43 -4.01 -2.18
N ARG A 236 16.25 -4.08 -1.54
CA ARG A 236 15.08 -4.80 -2.07
C ARG A 236 14.58 -4.22 -3.40
N ILE A 237 14.76 -2.92 -3.62
CA ILE A 237 14.27 -2.20 -4.80
C ILE A 237 15.36 -1.81 -5.80
N ALA A 238 16.63 -2.17 -5.57
CA ALA A 238 17.73 -1.89 -6.50
C ALA A 238 17.48 -2.37 -7.95
N PRO A 239 16.79 -3.52 -8.19
CA PRO A 239 16.36 -3.89 -9.53
C PRO A 239 15.33 -2.92 -10.12
N PHE A 240 14.45 -2.37 -9.29
CA PHE A 240 13.39 -1.44 -9.69
C PHE A 240 13.92 -0.03 -9.99
N ARG A 241 14.85 0.49 -9.18
CA ARG A 241 15.52 1.78 -9.48
C ARG A 241 16.25 1.70 -10.82
N ARG A 242 16.96 0.60 -11.05
CA ARG A 242 17.61 0.31 -12.35
C ARG A 242 16.58 0.25 -13.48
N ALA A 243 15.48 -0.47 -13.31
CA ALA A 243 14.42 -0.54 -14.32
C ALA A 243 13.74 0.82 -14.59
N LEU A 244 13.59 1.67 -13.57
CA LEU A 244 13.02 3.01 -13.71
C LEU A 244 13.98 3.95 -14.43
N GLU A 245 15.25 3.95 -14.05
CA GLU A 245 16.30 4.73 -14.73
C GLU A 245 16.50 4.27 -16.18
N GLU A 246 16.47 2.96 -16.42
CA GLU A 246 16.54 2.38 -17.76
C GLU A 246 15.30 2.74 -18.59
N GLY A 247 14.11 2.72 -17.98
CA GLY A 247 12.87 3.19 -18.60
C GLY A 247 12.92 4.69 -18.97
N LYS A 248 13.38 5.55 -18.06
CA LYS A 248 13.57 6.99 -18.31
C LYS A 248 14.59 7.24 -19.42
N ARG A 249 15.70 6.49 -19.41
CA ARG A 249 16.74 6.53 -20.43
C ARG A 249 16.19 6.09 -21.79
N ASN A 250 15.46 4.99 -21.85
CA ASN A 250 14.85 4.47 -23.07
C ASN A 250 13.80 5.43 -23.65
N ALA A 251 12.95 6.03 -22.80
CA ALA A 251 12.00 7.05 -23.23
C ALA A 251 12.70 8.30 -23.78
N SER A 252 13.80 8.73 -23.15
CA SER A 252 14.60 9.86 -23.63
C SER A 252 15.28 9.56 -24.98
N ILE A 253 15.80 8.34 -25.15
CA ILE A 253 16.39 7.86 -26.40
C ILE A 253 15.33 7.87 -27.51
N GLN A 254 14.15 7.28 -27.28
CA GLN A 254 13.06 7.24 -28.25
C GLN A 254 12.60 8.64 -28.66
N ALA A 255 12.36 9.53 -27.69
CA ALA A 255 11.95 10.90 -27.98
C ALA A 255 13.00 11.67 -28.80
N LYS A 256 14.29 11.44 -28.54
CA LYS A 256 15.39 12.08 -29.29
C LYS A 256 15.58 11.47 -30.68
N GLN A 257 15.45 10.16 -30.82
CA GLN A 257 15.44 9.47 -32.11
C GLN A 257 14.31 10.02 -32.97
N GLU A 258 13.09 10.08 -32.45
CA GLU A 258 11.93 10.58 -33.19
C GLU A 258 12.08 12.06 -33.56
N SER A 259 12.55 12.90 -32.62
CA SER A 259 12.81 14.32 -32.92
C SER A 259 13.89 14.51 -33.99
N LEU A 260 14.95 13.69 -33.96
CA LEU A 260 16.00 13.72 -34.97
C LEU A 260 15.48 13.22 -36.33
N ARG A 261 14.68 12.15 -36.35
CA ARG A 261 14.05 11.61 -37.57
C ARG A 261 13.19 12.69 -38.23
N LEU A 262 12.29 13.31 -37.47
CA LEU A 262 11.41 14.37 -37.96
C LEU A 262 12.20 15.58 -38.49
N LEU A 263 13.28 15.98 -37.82
CA LEU A 263 14.15 17.05 -38.28
C LEU A 263 14.81 16.70 -39.63
N LEU A 264 15.35 15.50 -39.75
CA LEU A 264 16.02 15.04 -40.97
C LEU A 264 15.03 14.88 -42.13
N GLU A 265 13.84 14.31 -41.87
CA GLU A 265 12.77 14.17 -42.86
C GLU A 265 12.26 15.53 -43.36
N SER A 266 12.09 16.48 -42.43
CA SER A 266 11.68 17.85 -42.75
C SER A 266 12.70 18.57 -43.62
N LYS A 267 14.00 18.33 -43.39
CA LYS A 267 15.08 19.06 -44.05
C LYS A 267 15.55 18.43 -45.35
N PHE A 268 15.52 17.10 -45.45
CA PHE A 268 16.11 16.34 -46.55
C PHE A 268 15.12 15.44 -47.29
N GLY A 269 13.85 15.41 -46.87
CA GLY A 269 12.82 14.54 -47.42
C GLY A 269 12.83 13.13 -46.81
N PRO A 270 12.00 12.21 -47.34
CA PRO A 270 11.84 10.87 -46.77
C PRO A 270 13.17 10.12 -46.61
N LEU A 271 13.41 9.57 -45.42
CA LEU A 271 14.61 8.79 -45.14
C LEU A 271 14.46 7.35 -45.64
N SER A 272 15.56 6.74 -46.08
CA SER A 272 15.59 5.31 -46.39
C SER A 272 15.45 4.47 -45.13
N GLU A 273 14.87 3.27 -45.24
CA GLU A 273 14.75 2.31 -44.13
C GLU A 273 16.09 1.99 -43.46
N ALA A 274 17.18 1.95 -44.24
CA ALA A 274 18.53 1.72 -43.71
C ALA A 274 18.97 2.83 -42.74
N LEU A 275 18.69 4.08 -43.06
CA LEU A 275 19.02 5.24 -42.22
C LEU A 275 18.12 5.33 -40.99
N VAL A 276 16.83 5.01 -41.13
CA VAL A 276 15.91 4.90 -39.99
C VAL A 276 16.41 3.83 -39.02
N SER A 277 16.79 2.66 -39.53
CA SER A 277 17.33 1.56 -38.72
C SER A 277 18.64 1.93 -38.02
N GLN A 278 19.54 2.66 -38.70
CA GLN A 278 20.78 3.16 -38.09
C GLN A 278 20.50 4.12 -36.93
N LEU A 279 19.56 5.05 -37.14
CA LEU A 279 19.17 6.03 -36.13
C LEU A 279 18.48 5.36 -34.92
N GLU A 280 17.62 4.36 -35.16
CA GLU A 280 16.98 3.57 -34.11
C GLU A 280 17.98 2.69 -33.33
N ALA A 281 19.12 2.34 -33.93
CA ALA A 281 20.21 1.60 -33.30
C ALA A 281 21.05 2.47 -32.34
N VAL A 282 21.04 3.79 -32.45
CA VAL A 282 21.78 4.69 -31.55
C VAL A 282 21.12 4.74 -30.18
N ARG A 283 21.74 4.14 -29.16
CA ARG A 283 21.25 4.11 -27.77
C ARG A 283 21.92 5.13 -26.84
N ASP A 284 22.84 5.93 -27.35
CA ASP A 284 23.50 6.98 -26.58
C ASP A 284 22.78 8.35 -26.77
N VAL A 285 22.32 8.91 -25.65
CA VAL A 285 21.62 10.19 -25.58
C VAL A 285 22.52 11.36 -25.99
N GLU A 286 23.82 11.30 -25.65
CA GLU A 286 24.78 12.35 -26.00
C GLU A 286 25.11 12.31 -27.49
N GLU A 287 25.25 11.11 -28.05
CA GLU A 287 25.42 10.90 -29.48
C GLU A 287 24.20 11.39 -30.27
N LEU A 288 22.98 11.01 -29.89
CA LEU A 288 21.75 11.55 -30.48
C LEU A 288 21.67 13.08 -30.41
N THR A 289 22.11 13.67 -29.30
CA THR A 289 22.13 15.13 -29.13
C THR A 289 23.17 15.78 -30.03
N ARG A 290 24.34 15.15 -30.22
CA ARG A 290 25.37 15.61 -31.17
C ARG A 290 24.86 15.51 -32.61
N LEU A 291 24.27 14.39 -32.99
CA LEU A 291 23.66 14.19 -34.32
C LEU A 291 22.57 15.22 -34.59
N TYR A 292 21.72 15.54 -33.60
CA TYR A 292 20.71 16.59 -33.72
C TYR A 292 21.32 17.97 -33.97
N LYS A 293 22.36 18.36 -33.21
CA LYS A 293 23.05 19.63 -33.44
C LYS A 293 23.73 19.68 -34.81
N ARG A 294 24.31 18.58 -35.27
CA ARG A 294 24.89 18.46 -36.63
C ARG A 294 23.82 18.60 -37.70
N ALA A 295 22.70 17.89 -37.56
CA ALA A 295 21.58 17.95 -38.50
C ALA A 295 21.01 19.37 -38.67
N LEU A 296 20.98 20.17 -37.61
CA LEU A 296 20.59 21.59 -37.68
C LEU A 296 21.51 22.40 -38.60
N GLN A 297 22.81 22.10 -38.63
CA GLN A 297 23.83 22.85 -39.38
C GLN A 297 24.11 22.28 -40.78
N ALA A 298 23.90 20.98 -40.97
CA ALA A 298 24.18 20.26 -42.20
C ALA A 298 23.34 20.77 -43.39
N GLN A 299 23.93 20.85 -44.57
CA GLN A 299 23.24 21.19 -45.83
C GLN A 299 22.86 19.94 -46.62
N THR A 300 23.50 18.81 -46.32
CA THR A 300 23.21 17.52 -46.94
C THR A 300 23.14 16.40 -45.89
N LEU A 301 22.46 15.31 -46.23
CA LEU A 301 22.32 14.16 -45.33
C LEU A 301 23.67 13.48 -45.04
N ALA A 302 24.60 13.51 -46.00
CA ALA A 302 25.94 12.94 -45.84
C ALA A 302 26.78 13.66 -44.77
N GLU A 303 26.55 14.95 -44.53
CA GLU A 303 27.26 15.75 -43.51
C GLU A 303 26.84 15.41 -42.07
N VAL A 304 25.70 14.73 -41.90
CA VAL A 304 25.20 14.33 -40.58
C VAL A 304 25.99 13.13 -40.05
N GLU A 305 26.58 12.30 -40.92
CA GLU A 305 27.34 11.07 -40.60
C GLU A 305 26.61 10.19 -39.57
N LEU A 306 25.45 9.65 -39.99
CA LEU A 306 24.68 8.66 -39.23
C LEU A 306 25.36 7.28 -39.22
#